data_AF-A0A4R6WL61-F1
#
_entry.id   AF-A0A4R6WL61-F1
#
_cell.length_a   1.000
_cell.length_b   1.000
_cell.length_c   1.000
_cell.angle_alpha   90.00
_cell.angle_beta   90.00
_cell.angle_gamma   90.00
#
_symmetry.space_group_name_H-M   'P 1'
#
loop_
_entity.id
_entity.type
_entity.pdbx_description
1 polymer ?
#
loop_
_entity_poly.entity_id
_entity_poly.type
_entity_poly.pdbx_seq_one_letter_code
_entity_poly.pdbx_strand_id
1 'polypeptide(L)' 'MEITIKIDERNKEAKALLVYLKSLSFVELKSTGDKGSHYDAGFVEKIRCAEEEESFKIDPDNVWESLNLK' A
#
# COMPACT_ATOMS: atom_id res chain seq x y z
N MET A 1 -1.72 -26.69 10.53
CA MET A 1 -0.47 -25.97 10.19
C MET A 1 -0.79 -25.14 8.96
N GLU A 2 -0.55 -23.83 9.00
CA GLU A 2 -0.88 -22.90 7.91
C GLU A 2 0.41 -22.44 7.23
N ILE A 3 0.40 -22.34 5.89
CA ILE A 3 1.54 -21.92 5.08
C ILE A 3 1.11 -20.76 4.20
N THR A 4 1.81 -19.63 4.30
CA THR A 4 1.56 -18.45 3.47
C THR A 4 2.58 -18.40 2.33
N ILE A 5 2.10 -18.34 1.09
CA ILE A 5 2.94 -18.23 -0.11
C ILE A 5 2.65 -16.91 -0.80
N LYS A 6 3.67 -16.06 -0.99
CA LYS A 6 3.56 -14.84 -1.79
C LYS A 6 3.83 -15.17 -3.26
N ILE A 7 2.87 -14.90 -4.13
CA ILE A 7 2.95 -15.21 -5.56
C ILE A 7 2.92 -13.89 -6.34
N ASP A 8 3.94 -13.65 -7.17
CA ASP A 8 3.94 -12.53 -8.12
C ASP A 8 3.23 -12.95 -9.42
N GLU A 9 2.01 -12.47 -9.62
CA GLU A 9 1.21 -12.81 -10.81
C GLU A 9 1.77 -12.28 -12.14
N ARG A 10 2.80 -11.42 -12.10
CA ARG A 10 3.47 -10.91 -13.32
C ARG A 10 4.38 -11.97 -13.94
N ASN A 11 4.86 -12.93 -13.15
CA ASN A 11 5.68 -14.02 -13.63
C ASN A 11 4.82 -15.21 -14.10
N LYS A 12 5.14 -15.78 -15.28
CA LYS A 12 4.40 -16.89 -15.89
C LYS A 12 4.52 -18.20 -15.09
N GLU A 13 5.69 -18.50 -14.55
CA GLU A 13 5.92 -19.68 -13.70
C GLU A 13 5.14 -19.56 -12.38
N ALA A 14 5.15 -18.38 -11.77
CA ALA A 14 4.41 -18.11 -10.54
C ALA A 14 2.89 -18.26 -10.73
N LYS A 15 2.38 -17.82 -11.89
CA LYS A 15 0.97 -18.03 -12.27
C LYS A 15 0.63 -19.50 -12.48
N ALA A 16 1.53 -20.27 -13.11
CA ALA A 16 1.35 -21.72 -13.28
C ALA A 16 1.30 -22.45 -11.92
N LEU A 17 2.14 -22.05 -10.97
CA LEU A 17 2.12 -22.58 -9.61
C LEU A 17 0.78 -22.32 -8.91
N LEU A 18 0.23 -21.10 -9.01
CA LEU A 18 -1.09 -20.78 -8.46
C LEU A 18 -2.20 -21.63 -9.08
N VAL A 19 -2.16 -21.86 -10.40
CA VAL A 19 -3.13 -22.71 -11.10
C VAL A 19 -3.03 -24.16 -10.61
N TYR A 20 -1.82 -24.68 -10.44
CA TYR A 20 -1.60 -26.01 -9.88
C TYR A 20 -2.16 -26.13 -8.45
N LEU A 21 -1.86 -25.16 -7.58
CA LEU A 21 -2.38 -25.15 -6.20
C LEU A 21 -3.92 -25.09 -6.17
N LYS A 22 -4.55 -24.34 -7.09
CA LYS A 22 -6.01 -24.29 -7.24
C LYS A 22 -6.63 -25.63 -7.68
N SER A 23 -5.86 -26.49 -8.34
CA SER A 23 -6.35 -27.79 -8.84
C SER A 23 -6.40 -28.88 -7.75
N LEU A 24 -5.72 -28.65 -6.61
CA LEU A 24 -5.65 -29.60 -5.52
C LEU A 24 -6.87 -29.46 -4.60
N SER A 25 -7.70 -30.50 -4.52
CA SER A 25 -8.97 -30.48 -3.76
C SER A 25 -8.82 -30.33 -2.24
N PHE A 26 -7.62 -30.55 -1.71
CA PHE A 26 -7.31 -30.45 -0.28
C PHE A 26 -6.64 -29.11 0.08
N VAL A 27 -6.42 -28.21 -0.88
CA VAL A 27 -5.81 -26.90 -0.65
C VAL A 27 -6.90 -25.83 -0.62
N GLU A 28 -7.13 -25.26 0.55
CA GLU A 28 -8.02 -24.10 0.71
C GLU A 28 -7.19 -22.81 0.55
N LEU A 29 -7.29 -22.16 -0.62
CA LEU A 29 -6.59 -20.91 -0.89
C LEU A 29 -7.38 -19.74 -0.31
N LYS A 30 -6.90 -19.17 0.81
CA LYS A 30 -7.42 -17.92 1.36
C LYS A 30 -6.65 -16.76 0.75
N SER A 31 -7.33 -15.95 -0.07
CA SER A 31 -6.79 -14.68 -0.51
C SER A 31 -6.78 -13.73 0.68
N THR A 32 -5.60 -13.41 1.21
CA THR A 32 -5.40 -12.25 2.09
C THR A 32 -5.22 -11.00 1.24
N GLY A 33 -6.00 -10.88 0.16
CA GLY A 33 -6.04 -9.68 -0.65
C GLY A 33 -6.44 -8.53 0.25
N ASP A 34 -5.56 -7.53 0.32
CA ASP A 34 -5.90 -6.23 0.86
C ASP A 34 -7.21 -5.81 0.18
N LYS A 35 -8.27 -5.65 0.99
CA LYS A 35 -9.54 -5.14 0.50
C LYS A 35 -9.19 -3.86 -0.25
N GLY A 36 -9.44 -3.86 -1.56
CA GLY A 36 -8.98 -2.83 -2.47
C GLY A 36 -9.11 -1.46 -1.85
N SER A 37 -8.11 -0.61 -2.05
CA SER A 37 -8.15 0.79 -1.63
C SER A 37 -9.45 1.41 -2.13
N HIS A 38 -10.46 1.45 -1.27
CA HIS A 38 -11.71 2.09 -1.58
C HIS A 38 -11.36 3.56 -1.80
N TYR A 39 -11.83 4.12 -2.91
CA TYR A 39 -11.67 5.55 -3.15
C TYR A 39 -12.27 6.31 -1.95
N ASP A 40 -11.41 6.96 -1.18
CA ASP A 40 -11.80 7.78 -0.04
C ASP A 40 -11.84 9.24 -0.49
N ALA A 41 -13.05 9.73 -0.75
CA ALA A 41 -13.28 11.11 -1.15
C ALA A 41 -12.76 12.11 -0.10
N GLY A 42 -12.80 11.75 1.19
CA GLY A 42 -12.30 12.58 2.27
C GLY A 42 -10.76 12.66 2.29
N PHE A 43 -10.07 11.58 1.88
CA PHE A 43 -8.63 11.63 1.66
C PHE A 43 -8.28 12.56 0.49
N VAL A 44 -9.02 12.49 -0.61
CA VAL A 44 -8.81 13.37 -1.79
C VAL A 44 -9.06 14.83 -1.45
N GLU A 45 -10.11 15.15 -0.69
CA GLU A 45 -10.35 16.52 -0.23
C GLU A 45 -9.23 17.02 0.67
N LYS A 46 -8.69 16.19 1.59
CA LYS A 46 -7.55 16.59 2.42
C LYS A 46 -6.30 16.93 1.59
N ILE A 47 -5.99 16.14 0.56
CA ILE A 47 -4.86 16.43 -0.33
C ILE A 47 -5.09 17.73 -1.09
N ARG A 48 -6.30 17.94 -1.61
CA ARG A 48 -6.63 19.17 -2.32
C ARG A 48 -6.53 20.41 -1.42
N CYS A 49 -7.03 20.34 -0.19
CA CYS A 49 -6.87 21.43 0.77
C CYS A 49 -5.38 21.71 1.07
N ALA A 50 -4.55 20.67 1.20
CA ALA A 50 -3.12 20.83 1.44
C ALA A 50 -2.36 21.42 0.24
N GLU A 51 -2.83 21.22 -1.00
CA GLU A 51 -2.27 21.88 -2.19
C GLU A 51 -2.67 23.35 -2.31
N GLU A 52 -3.85 23.72 -1.81
CA GLU A 52 -4.34 25.11 -1.76
C GLU A 52 -3.71 25.91 -0.59
N GLU A 53 -3.11 25.22 0.39
CA GLU A 53 -2.39 25.86 1.49
C GLU A 53 -1.04 26.46 1.04
N GLU A 54 -0.71 27.61 1.61
CA GLU A 54 0.50 28.36 1.30
C GLU A 54 1.74 27.55 1.74
N SER A 55 2.42 26.94 0.76
CA SER A 55 3.61 26.12 1.06
C SER A 55 4.79 27.01 1.48
N PHE A 56 5.22 26.85 2.73
CA PHE A 56 6.44 27.49 3.23
C PHE A 56 7.64 26.56 2.95
N LYS A 57 8.61 27.05 2.17
CA LYS A 57 9.88 26.35 2.00
C LYS A 57 10.68 26.44 3.29
N ILE A 58 10.79 25.33 3.99
CA ILE A 58 11.66 25.19 5.17
C ILE A 58 12.97 24.54 4.70
N ASP A 59 14.08 25.14 5.09
CA ASP A 59 15.42 24.57 4.90
C ASP A 59 15.59 23.35 5.84
N PRO A 60 15.82 22.14 5.30
CA PRO A 60 15.94 20.92 6.10
C PRO A 60 17.06 20.99 7.15
N ASP A 61 18.09 21.81 6.93
CA ASP A 61 19.20 21.97 7.87
C ASP A 61 18.84 22.89 9.06
N ASN A 62 17.78 23.70 8.93
CA ASN A 62 17.36 24.70 9.94
C ASN A 62 15.90 24.52 10.43
N VAL A 63 15.31 23.34 10.25
CA VAL A 63 13.93 23.04 10.66
C VAL A 63 13.70 23.39 12.14
N TRP A 64 14.67 23.08 12.99
CA TRP A 64 14.56 23.30 14.43
C TRP A 64 14.61 24.79 14.84
N GLU A 65 15.39 25.62 14.13
CA GLU A 65 15.43 27.07 14.38
C GLU A 65 14.14 27.76 13.92
N SER A 66 13.58 27.31 12.79
CA SER A 66 12.34 27.87 12.23
C SER A 66 11.09 27.62 13.09
N LEU A 67 11.15 26.65 14.00
CA LEU A 67 10.05 26.28 14.90
C LEU A 67 10.11 26.97 16.28
N ASN A 68 11.15 27.77 16.55
CA ASN A 68 11.34 28.53 17.81
C ASN A 68 11.15 27.67 19.09
N LEU A 69 11.51 26.39 19.02
CA LEU A 69 11.50 25.47 20.15
C LEU A 69 12.81 25.70 20.91
N LYS A 70 12.77 26.58 21.92
CA LYS A 70 13.84 26.75 22.91
C LYS A 70 13.86 25.62 23.92
#